data_AF-A0A914DQP1-F1
#
_entry.id   AF-A0A914DQP1-F1
#
_cell.length_a   1.000
_cell.length_b   1.000
_cell.length_c   1.000
_cell.angle_alpha   90.00
_cell.angle_beta   90.00
_cell.angle_gamma   90.00
#
_symmetry.space_group_name_H-M   'P 1'
#
loop_
_entity.id
_entity.type
_entity.pdbx_description
1 polymer ?
#
loop_
_entity_poly.entity_id
_entity_poly.type
_entity_poly.pdbx_seq_one_letter_code
_entity_poly.pdbx_strand_id
1 'polypeptide(L)'
;MRFIYGIFVIIFASTALAVNQIPDQFVGKWSVEKSDNFDEFLTAKGYGWLMRTLVKNSGMTKVFEKSGATFNYKILTPTKDVIWNGIHFGQPYVGEYLDDSRHQVIFTYDPREHKLVEEHVNLDKPNERQDSYSYTIQGPYLVNRLEYNGVVSNRYFRKVA
;
A
#
# COMPACT_ATOMS: atom_id res chain seq x y z
N MET A 1 -39.40 4.30 -15.01
CA MET A 1 -38.41 4.24 -13.91
C MET A 1 -37.21 3.45 -14.38
N ARG A 2 -36.06 4.11 -14.57
CA ARG A 2 -34.75 3.49 -14.78
C ARG A 2 -33.79 4.22 -13.88
N PHE A 3 -33.44 3.63 -12.74
CA PHE A 3 -32.43 4.15 -11.83
C PHE A 3 -31.07 3.82 -12.42
N ILE A 4 -30.39 4.81 -12.99
CA ILE A 4 -28.98 4.71 -13.35
C ILE A 4 -28.20 4.99 -12.05
N TYR A 5 -27.67 3.95 -11.42
CA TYR A 5 -26.72 4.09 -10.32
C TYR A 5 -25.39 4.56 -10.90
N GLY A 6 -25.17 5.88 -10.89
CA GLY A 6 -23.86 6.46 -11.17
C GLY A 6 -22.90 6.13 -10.02
N ILE A 7 -21.84 5.39 -10.32
CA ILE A 7 -20.71 5.16 -9.41
C ILE A 7 -20.03 6.51 -9.19
N PHE A 8 -20.22 7.11 -8.01
CA PHE A 8 -19.44 8.27 -7.58
C PHE A 8 -18.08 7.78 -7.07
N VAL A 9 -17.08 7.81 -7.95
CA VAL A 9 -15.68 7.76 -7.53
C VAL A 9 -15.37 9.13 -6.91
N ILE A 10 -15.35 9.21 -5.59
CA ILE A 10 -14.89 10.42 -4.88
C ILE A 10 -13.37 10.47 -5.04
N ILE A 11 -12.91 11.20 -6.04
CA ILE A 11 -11.50 11.55 -6.17
C ILE A 11 -11.21 12.64 -5.15
N PHE A 12 -10.60 12.27 -4.01
CA PHE A 12 -9.99 13.26 -3.14
C PHE A 12 -8.77 13.85 -3.89
N ALA A 13 -9.00 14.96 -4.58
CA ALA A 13 -7.93 15.76 -5.18
C ALA A 13 -7.14 16.44 -4.07
N SER A 14 -6.25 15.70 -3.42
CA SER A 14 -5.17 16.30 -2.65
C SER A 14 -4.27 17.04 -3.64
N THR A 15 -4.00 18.31 -3.39
CA THR A 15 -3.03 19.09 -4.17
C THR A 15 -1.63 18.57 -3.83
N ALA A 16 -1.29 17.39 -4.34
CA ALA A 16 0.05 16.87 -4.32
C ALA A 16 0.90 17.79 -5.20
N LEU A 17 1.87 18.49 -4.60
CA LEU A 17 2.95 19.10 -5.37
C LEU A 17 3.55 18.00 -6.25
N ALA A 18 3.79 18.29 -7.52
CA ALA A 18 4.29 17.32 -8.50
C ALA A 18 5.69 16.85 -8.10
N VAL A 19 5.75 15.86 -7.21
CA VAL A 19 6.97 15.15 -6.86
C VAL A 19 7.18 14.10 -7.95
N ASN A 20 8.14 14.38 -8.81
CA ASN A 20 8.40 13.54 -9.99
C ASN A 20 9.23 12.29 -9.65
N GLN A 21 9.70 12.14 -8.41
CA GLN A 21 10.58 11.05 -8.01
C GLN A 21 10.33 10.62 -6.57
N ILE A 22 10.53 9.32 -6.29
CA ILE A 22 10.39 8.80 -4.94
C ILE A 22 11.48 9.40 -4.03
N PRO A 23 11.12 9.98 -2.86
CA PRO A 23 12.11 10.53 -1.96
C PRO A 23 13.10 9.48 -1.45
N ASP A 24 14.38 9.85 -1.36
CA ASP A 24 15.51 8.96 -1.07
C ASP A 24 15.36 8.21 0.25
N GLN A 25 14.68 8.80 1.22
CA GLN A 25 14.41 8.19 2.52
C GLN A 25 13.59 6.89 2.42
N PHE A 26 12.75 6.74 1.39
CA PHE A 26 11.95 5.53 1.16
C PHE A 26 12.70 4.49 0.30
N VAL A 27 13.71 4.90 -0.46
CA VAL A 27 14.41 4.04 -1.40
C VAL A 27 15.18 2.93 -0.67
N GLY A 28 15.01 1.71 -1.15
CA GLY A 28 15.66 0.51 -0.63
C GLY A 28 14.70 -0.65 -0.38
N LYS A 29 15.23 -1.70 0.23
CA LYS A 29 14.50 -2.90 0.64
C LYS A 29 14.17 -2.79 2.13
N TRP A 30 12.92 -3.07 2.48
CA TRP A 30 12.38 -2.91 3.82
C TRP A 30 11.67 -4.18 4.23
N SER A 31 12.24 -4.97 5.14
CA SER A 31 11.65 -6.22 5.62
C SER A 31 10.86 -5.98 6.91
N VAL A 32 9.66 -6.56 7.01
CA VAL A 32 8.82 -6.42 8.20
C VAL A 32 9.53 -7.04 9.41
N GLU A 33 9.68 -6.26 10.48
CA GLU A 33 10.31 -6.72 11.72
C GLU A 33 9.26 -6.96 12.80
N LYS A 34 8.27 -6.07 12.91
CA LYS A 34 7.19 -6.15 13.91
C LYS A 34 5.94 -5.44 13.43
N SER A 35 4.81 -5.69 14.08
CA SER A 35 3.54 -5.02 13.78
C SER A 35 2.69 -4.86 15.04
N ASP A 36 2.01 -3.73 15.17
CA ASP A 36 1.06 -3.46 16.25
C ASP A 36 -0.37 -3.68 15.75
N ASN A 37 -1.21 -4.32 16.55
CA ASN A 37 -2.66 -4.46 16.32
C ASN A 37 -3.04 -5.09 14.95
N PHE A 38 -2.14 -5.89 14.38
CA PHE A 38 -2.30 -6.44 13.03
C PHE A 38 -3.30 -7.60 12.98
N ASP A 39 -3.44 -8.39 14.05
CA ASP A 39 -4.45 -9.47 14.10
C ASP A 39 -5.87 -8.90 14.13
N GLU A 40 -6.06 -7.83 14.91
CA GLU A 40 -7.31 -7.08 15.03
C GLU A 40 -7.67 -6.43 13.70
N PHE A 41 -6.70 -5.82 13.02
CA PHE A 41 -6.88 -5.29 11.67
C PHE A 41 -7.31 -6.38 10.68
N LEU A 42 -6.64 -7.54 10.65
CA LEU A 42 -7.01 -8.65 9.77
C LEU A 42 -8.39 -9.23 10.12
N THR A 43 -8.73 -9.27 11.41
CA THR A 43 -10.06 -9.68 11.89
C THR A 43 -11.13 -8.72 11.40
N ALA A 44 -10.90 -7.41 11.50
CA ALA A 44 -11.81 -6.38 10.99
C ALA A 44 -12.00 -6.48 9.47
N LYS A 45 -10.94 -6.83 8.73
CA LYS A 45 -10.97 -7.17 7.29
C LYS A 45 -11.70 -8.47 6.96
N GLY A 46 -12.10 -9.27 7.96
CA GLY A 46 -12.84 -10.52 7.77
C GLY A 46 -11.98 -11.76 7.53
N TYR A 47 -10.66 -11.69 7.75
CA TYR A 47 -9.78 -12.85 7.58
C TYR A 47 -10.08 -13.90 8.65
N GLY A 48 -10.23 -15.16 8.25
CA GLY A 48 -10.36 -16.29 9.18
C GLY A 48 -9.07 -16.56 9.98
N TRP A 49 -9.19 -17.15 11.17
CA TRP A 49 -8.08 -17.36 12.11
C TRP A 49 -6.83 -18.03 11.48
N LEU A 50 -7.03 -19.04 10.63
CA LEU A 50 -5.93 -19.73 9.95
C LEU A 50 -5.17 -18.79 9.00
N MET A 51 -5.89 -18.03 8.17
CA MET A 51 -5.30 -17.05 7.25
C MET A 51 -4.60 -15.92 7.99
N ARG A 52 -5.16 -15.42 9.10
CA ARG A 52 -4.50 -14.41 9.93
C ARG A 52 -3.16 -14.89 10.45
N THR A 53 -3.11 -16.13 10.95
CA THR A 53 -1.89 -16.75 11.46
C THR A 53 -0.83 -16.87 10.36
N LEU A 54 -1.23 -17.32 9.17
CA LEU A 54 -0.32 -17.41 8.01
C LEU A 54 0.22 -16.03 7.61
N VAL A 55 -0.65 -15.03 7.44
CA VAL A 55 -0.25 -13.67 7.01
C VAL A 55 0.65 -13.00 8.04
N LYS A 56 0.35 -13.14 9.33
CA LYS A 56 1.18 -12.61 10.44
C LYS A 56 2.58 -13.21 10.45
N ASN A 57 2.67 -14.52 10.25
CA ASN A 57 3.94 -15.24 10.28
C ASN A 57 4.68 -15.16 8.92
N SER A 58 4.00 -14.72 7.86
CA SER A 58 4.62 -14.47 6.57
C SER A 58 5.49 -13.21 6.65
N GLY A 59 6.78 -13.38 6.37
CA GLY A 59 7.65 -12.25 6.11
C GLY A 59 7.18 -11.48 4.87
N MET A 60 7.32 -10.17 4.90
CA MET A 60 7.04 -9.31 3.76
C MET A 60 8.16 -8.29 3.63
N THR A 61 8.73 -8.16 2.43
CA THR A 61 9.71 -7.12 2.12
C THR A 61 9.14 -6.17 1.07
N LYS A 62 9.09 -4.88 1.38
CA LYS A 62 8.73 -3.84 0.41
C LYS A 62 10.00 -3.25 -0.20
N VAL A 63 10.00 -3.06 -1.50
CA VAL A 63 11.15 -2.51 -2.24
C VAL A 63 10.70 -1.29 -3.02
N PHE A 64 11.39 -0.18 -2.80
CA PHE A 64 11.19 1.07 -3.53
C PHE A 64 12.48 1.38 -4.29
N GLU A 65 12.41 1.45 -5.61
CA GLU A 65 13.57 1.66 -6.49
C GLU A 65 13.32 2.86 -7.42
N LYS A 66 14.27 3.79 -7.49
CA LYS A 66 14.20 4.90 -8.47
C LYS A 66 14.33 4.35 -9.90
N SER A 67 13.54 4.89 -10.82
CA SER A 67 13.59 4.57 -12.26
C SER A 67 13.33 5.82 -13.09
N GLY A 68 14.34 6.68 -13.23
CA GLY A 68 14.20 7.96 -13.96
C GLY A 68 13.14 8.88 -13.34
N ALA A 69 12.12 9.24 -14.10
CA ALA A 69 10.95 10.02 -13.65
C ALA A 69 9.83 9.17 -13.03
N THR A 70 10.10 7.87 -12.82
CA THR A 70 9.18 6.91 -12.22
C THR A 70 9.88 6.18 -11.07
N PHE A 71 9.18 5.28 -10.42
CA PHE A 71 9.79 4.33 -9.50
C PHE A 71 9.19 2.94 -9.70
N ASN A 72 9.95 1.92 -9.32
CA ASN A 72 9.46 0.56 -9.24
C ASN A 72 9.11 0.25 -7.79
N TYR A 73 8.04 -0.51 -7.61
CA TYR A 73 7.57 -0.98 -6.32
C TYR A 73 7.44 -2.49 -6.34
N LYS A 74 7.99 -3.15 -5.31
CA LYS A 74 7.89 -4.61 -5.19
C LYS A 74 7.44 -4.98 -3.78
N ILE A 75 6.65 -6.03 -3.70
CA ILE A 75 6.33 -6.72 -2.45
C ILE A 75 6.84 -8.14 -2.59
N LEU A 76 7.89 -8.47 -1.85
CA LEU A 76 8.47 -9.80 -1.83
C LEU A 76 7.89 -10.59 -0.67
N THR A 77 7.42 -11.80 -0.93
CA THR A 77 6.88 -12.72 0.08
C THR A 77 7.40 -14.13 -0.16
N PRO A 78 7.32 -15.05 0.83
CA PRO A 78 7.75 -16.44 0.62
C PRO A 78 6.98 -17.20 -0.46
N THR A 79 5.75 -16.77 -0.79
CA THR A 79 4.84 -17.50 -1.68
C THR A 79 4.72 -16.88 -3.06
N LYS A 80 4.59 -15.55 -3.12
CA LYS A 80 4.40 -14.82 -4.37
C LYS A 80 4.90 -13.39 -4.26
N ASP A 81 5.61 -12.93 -5.28
CA ASP A 81 6.06 -11.56 -5.37
C ASP A 81 5.10 -10.72 -6.21
N VAL A 82 4.99 -9.44 -5.84
CA VAL A 82 4.36 -8.40 -6.65
C VAL A 82 5.47 -7.51 -7.17
N ILE A 83 5.48 -7.27 -8.48
CA ILE A 83 6.47 -6.42 -9.16
C ILE A 83 5.73 -5.43 -10.04
N TRP A 84 5.76 -4.16 -9.66
CA TRP A 84 5.18 -3.05 -10.41
C TRP A 84 6.28 -2.10 -10.84
N ASN A 85 6.36 -1.79 -12.14
CA ASN A 85 7.44 -0.99 -12.70
C ASN A 85 6.89 0.28 -13.34
N GLY A 86 7.64 1.38 -13.29
CA GLY A 86 7.25 2.60 -14.00
C GLY A 86 6.08 3.35 -13.35
N ILE A 87 5.95 3.31 -12.03
CA ILE A 87 4.90 4.03 -11.30
C ILE A 87 5.20 5.54 -11.32
N HIS A 88 4.18 6.32 -11.68
CA HIS A 88 4.17 7.78 -11.59
C HIS A 88 3.38 8.23 -10.36
N PHE A 89 3.90 9.24 -9.65
CA PHE A 89 3.13 9.87 -8.58
C PHE A 89 1.86 10.54 -9.10
N GLY A 90 0.77 10.37 -8.37
CA GLY A 90 -0.54 10.93 -8.69
C GLY A 90 -1.24 10.33 -9.91
N GLN A 91 -0.67 9.30 -10.53
CA GLN A 91 -1.28 8.60 -11.67
C GLN A 91 -1.71 7.18 -11.26
N PRO A 92 -2.83 6.69 -11.80
CA PRO A 92 -3.23 5.30 -11.59
C PRO A 92 -2.27 4.35 -12.30
N TYR A 93 -1.89 3.29 -11.59
CA TYR A 93 -1.16 2.14 -12.12
C TYR A 93 -2.01 0.89 -11.90
N VAL A 94 -2.16 0.04 -12.92
CA VAL A 94 -2.90 -1.22 -12.82
C VAL A 94 -1.94 -2.38 -12.86
N GLY A 95 -2.04 -3.28 -11.88
CA GLY A 95 -1.20 -4.47 -11.79
C GLY A 95 -1.86 -5.61 -11.05
N GLU A 96 -1.31 -6.81 -11.18
CA GLU A 96 -1.71 -7.98 -10.41
C GLU A 96 -1.19 -7.86 -8.97
N TYR A 97 -1.97 -8.35 -8.00
CA TYR A 97 -1.60 -8.34 -6.58
C TYR A 97 -1.36 -9.77 -6.04
N LEU A 98 -1.20 -9.86 -4.71
CA LEU A 98 -0.90 -11.12 -4.02
C LEU A 98 -2.02 -12.16 -4.13
N ASP A 99 -3.27 -11.73 -4.35
CA ASP A 99 -4.45 -12.61 -4.45
C ASP A 99 -4.86 -12.92 -5.90
N ASP A 100 -3.94 -12.72 -6.85
CA ASP A 100 -4.13 -12.90 -8.31
C ASP A 100 -5.14 -11.94 -8.96
N SER A 101 -5.79 -11.07 -8.17
CA SER A 101 -6.71 -10.09 -8.72
C SER A 101 -5.98 -8.86 -9.24
N ARG A 102 -6.65 -8.11 -10.12
CA ARG A 102 -6.15 -6.84 -10.65
C ARG A 102 -6.49 -5.71 -9.72
N HIS A 103 -5.50 -4.90 -9.42
CA HIS A 103 -5.65 -3.74 -8.58
C HIS A 103 -5.19 -2.48 -9.29
N GLN A 104 -5.91 -1.38 -9.06
CA GLN A 104 -5.45 -0.05 -9.37
C GLN A 104 -4.83 0.57 -8.12
N VAL A 105 -3.60 1.06 -8.24
CA VAL A 105 -2.90 1.80 -7.20
C VAL A 105 -2.57 3.22 -7.62
N ILE A 106 -2.63 4.15 -6.68
CA ILE A 106 -2.15 5.52 -6.85
C ILE A 106 -1.21 5.82 -5.68
N PHE A 107 0.03 6.19 -5.99
CA PHE A 107 0.96 6.68 -4.98
C PHE A 107 0.99 8.20 -5.00
N THR A 108 0.86 8.84 -3.85
CA THR A 108 1.05 10.28 -3.67
C THR A 108 2.03 10.55 -2.54
N TYR A 109 2.70 11.69 -2.57
CA TYR A 109 3.63 12.08 -1.51
C TYR A 109 3.29 13.47 -1.00
N ASP A 110 3.13 13.58 0.32
CA ASP A 110 2.99 14.85 1.02
C ASP A 110 4.36 15.31 1.52
N PRO A 111 4.95 16.36 0.93
CA PRO A 111 6.25 16.89 1.36
C PRO A 111 6.20 17.62 2.71
N ARG A 112 5.03 18.05 3.19
CA ARG A 112 4.88 18.74 4.48
C ARG A 112 4.91 17.76 5.63
N GLU A 113 4.27 16.62 5.45
CA GLU A 113 4.22 15.55 6.45
C GLU A 113 5.30 14.47 6.25
N HIS A 114 6.09 14.57 5.18
CA HIS A 114 7.05 13.55 4.75
C HIS A 114 6.40 12.15 4.66
N LYS A 115 5.18 12.12 4.13
CA LYS A 115 4.30 10.95 4.15
C LYS A 115 4.00 10.49 2.73
N LEU A 116 4.34 9.24 2.43
CA LEU A 116 3.95 8.56 1.19
C LEU A 116 2.60 7.87 1.42
N VAL A 117 1.65 8.03 0.52
CA VAL A 117 0.32 7.41 0.58
C VAL A 117 0.16 6.51 -0.63
N GLU A 118 -0.37 5.31 -0.39
CA GLU A 118 -0.76 4.32 -1.39
C GLU A 118 -2.26 4.10 -1.26
N GLU A 119 -2.99 4.46 -2.31
CA GLU A 119 -4.41 4.18 -2.43
C GLU A 119 -4.62 2.98 -3.33
N HIS A 120 -5.51 2.06 -2.94
CA HIS A 120 -5.61 0.75 -3.55
C HIS A 120 -7.06 0.32 -3.76
N VAL A 121 -7.43 0.00 -5.00
CA VAL A 121 -8.76 -0.49 -5.39
C VAL A 121 -8.64 -1.83 -6.07
N ASN A 122 -9.38 -2.84 -5.58
CA ASN A 122 -9.51 -4.13 -6.27
C ASN A 122 -10.51 -3.97 -7.43
N LEU A 123 -10.03 -4.14 -8.66
CA LEU A 123 -10.84 -3.97 -9.88
C LEU A 123 -11.76 -5.16 -10.16
N ASP A 124 -11.41 -6.34 -9.67
CA ASP A 124 -12.22 -7.55 -9.86
C ASP A 124 -13.29 -7.67 -8.75
N LYS A 125 -13.18 -6.88 -7.68
CA LYS A 125 -14.17 -6.72 -6.60
C LYS A 125 -14.50 -5.24 -6.36
N PRO A 126 -15.19 -4.56 -7.29
CA PRO A 126 -15.41 -3.11 -7.24
C PRO A 126 -16.30 -2.64 -6.06
N ASN A 127 -17.01 -3.58 -5.42
CA ASN A 127 -17.82 -3.29 -4.22
C ASN A 127 -17.01 -3.42 -2.92
N GLU A 128 -15.77 -3.93 -2.98
CA GLU A 128 -14.88 -3.95 -1.83
C GLU A 128 -14.39 -2.53 -1.52
N ARG A 129 -14.28 -2.21 -0.24
CA ARG A 129 -13.82 -0.90 0.21
C ARG A 129 -12.39 -0.66 -0.27
N GLN A 130 -12.14 0.53 -0.80
CA GLN A 130 -10.80 1.01 -1.11
C GLN A 130 -9.91 1.02 0.14
N ASP A 131 -8.70 0.51 -0.01
CA ASP A 131 -7.68 0.58 1.02
C ASP A 131 -6.81 1.82 0.83
N SER A 132 -6.40 2.42 1.95
CA SER A 132 -5.43 3.52 1.98
C SER A 132 -4.36 3.19 2.99
N TYR A 133 -3.12 3.19 2.53
CA TYR A 133 -1.95 2.92 3.34
C TYR A 133 -1.06 4.15 3.34
N SER A 134 -0.43 4.43 4.49
CA SER A 134 0.57 5.50 4.56
C SER A 134 1.91 4.96 5.06
N TYR A 135 2.96 5.64 4.64
CA TYR A 135 4.35 5.30 4.93
C TYR A 135 5.07 6.54 5.43
N THR A 136 5.76 6.40 6.57
CA THR A 136 6.62 7.43 7.16
C THR A 136 7.93 6.81 7.63
N ILE A 137 9.00 7.60 7.66
CA ILE A 137 10.26 7.16 8.27
C ILE A 137 10.27 7.61 9.73
N GLN A 138 10.41 6.67 10.65
CA GLN A 138 10.48 6.92 12.09
C GLN A 138 11.68 6.18 12.68
N GLY A 139 12.75 6.93 12.94
CA GLY A 139 14.03 6.35 13.36
C GLY A 139 14.56 5.35 12.32
N PRO A 140 14.85 4.09 12.69
CA PRO A 140 15.34 3.08 11.75
C PRO A 140 14.24 2.40 10.93
N TYR A 141 12.98 2.77 11.13
CA TYR A 141 11.83 2.06 10.56
C TYR A 141 11.15 2.84 9.44
N LEU A 142 10.79 2.11 8.38
CA LEU A 142 9.67 2.47 7.52
C LEU A 142 8.39 1.99 8.20
N VAL A 143 7.58 2.92 8.69
CA VAL A 143 6.31 2.62 9.36
C VAL A 143 5.19 2.70 8.34
N ASN A 144 4.56 1.57 8.08
CA ASN A 144 3.37 1.45 7.24
C ASN A 144 2.12 1.41 8.12
N ARG A 145 1.32 2.47 8.09
CA ARG A 145 0.06 2.56 8.83
C ARG A 145 -1.09 2.10 7.95
N LEU A 146 -1.87 1.15 8.47
CA LEU A 146 -3.06 0.55 7.89
C LEU A 146 -4.28 0.95 8.72
N GLU A 147 -5.41 1.20 8.08
CA GLU A 147 -6.66 1.48 8.77
C GLU A 147 -7.85 0.84 8.06
N TYR A 148 -8.68 0.14 8.83
CA TYR A 148 -9.92 -0.42 8.32
C TYR A 148 -11.01 -0.38 9.40
N ASN A 149 -12.15 0.23 9.08
CA ASN A 149 -13.29 0.40 10.00
C ASN A 149 -12.89 0.96 11.39
N GLY A 150 -11.97 1.94 11.43
CA GLY A 150 -11.47 2.55 12.66
C GLY A 150 -10.41 1.73 13.41
N VAL A 151 -10.14 0.50 12.97
CA VAL A 151 -9.03 -0.31 13.50
C VAL A 151 -7.75 0.08 12.78
N VAL A 152 -6.79 0.58 13.55
CA VAL A 152 -5.48 1.02 13.05
C VAL A 152 -4.43 -0.03 13.39
N SER A 153 -3.58 -0.37 12.43
CA SER A 153 -2.39 -1.19 12.63
C SER A 153 -1.17 -0.49 12.05
N ASN A 154 -0.04 -0.58 12.75
CA ASN A 154 1.24 -0.11 12.26
C ASN A 154 2.15 -1.31 12.00
N ARG A 155 2.73 -1.39 10.80
CA ARG A 155 3.75 -2.38 10.46
C ARG A 155 5.10 -1.67 10.36
N TYR A 156 6.09 -2.17 11.10
CA TYR A 156 7.42 -1.57 11.16
C TYR A 156 8.37 -2.41 10.34
N PHE A 157 8.90 -1.81 9.28
CA PHE A 157 9.85 -2.46 8.39
C PHE A 157 11.23 -1.88 8.63
N ARG A 158 12.24 -2.75 8.68
CA ARG A 158 13.64 -2.37 8.81
C ARG A 158 14.33 -2.46 7.46
N LYS A 159 15.20 -1.51 7.19
CA LYS A 159 16.01 -1.52 5.96
C LYS A 159 16.92 -2.76 5.98
N VAL A 160 16.85 -3.54 4.92
CA VAL A 160 17.76 -4.68 4.70
C VAL A 160 18.77 -4.29 3.61
N ALA A 161 20.02 -4.67 3.83
CA ALA A 161 21.14 -4.36 2.94
C ALA A 161 20.99 -5.02 1.56
#